data_AF-A0A8B7NMM0-F1
#
_entry.id   AF-A0A8B7NMM0-F1
#
_cell.length_a   1.000
_cell.length_b   1.000
_cell.length_c   1.000
_cell.angle_alpha   90.00
_cell.angle_beta   90.00
_cell.angle_gamma   90.00
#
_symmetry.space_group_name_H-M   'P 1'
#
loop_
_entity.id
_entity.type
_entity.pdbx_description
1 polymer ?
#
loop_
_entity_poly.entity_id
_entity_poly.type
_entity_poly.pdbx_seq_one_letter_code
_entity_poly.pdbx_strand_id
1 'polypeptide(L)'
;MGGYGANNRRDDYYDESGSGLRMIRKSGIPFLYVLGLCSLIVGMICLGIITAYWAGITHPMCFLYAQSPSYDGFSIVYKFGSNLSNCYWVAYGAVPSAAIGLMCGVFYMMKLFGDPSDEHEEAAQKRNTKIILVAMSVASLLLLAVCCTLAEGMRVTCTNMGINAVNGKADNCYDKLDLRVAMYNLPVDTSSMIHASSGCLWTSMVAYTLLVIFHSVALCRFP
;
A
#
# COMPACT_ATOMS: atom_id res chain seq x y z
N MET A 1 6.16 -65.02 -14.94
CA MET A 1 4.86 -64.48 -15.35
C MET A 1 4.32 -63.60 -14.22
N GLY A 2 3.97 -62.35 -14.54
CA GLY A 2 3.24 -61.41 -13.67
C GLY A 2 4.06 -60.81 -12.53
N GLY A 3 4.38 -59.52 -12.46
CA GLY A 3 3.75 -58.37 -13.10
C GLY A 3 3.41 -57.34 -12.00
N TYR A 4 4.26 -56.33 -11.90
CA TYR A 4 4.20 -55.16 -11.03
C TYR A 4 2.82 -54.49 -10.98
N GLY A 5 2.36 -54.11 -9.78
CA GLY A 5 1.08 -53.40 -9.63
C GLY A 5 0.89 -52.62 -8.32
N ALA A 6 1.96 -52.10 -7.71
CA ALA A 6 1.82 -51.45 -6.38
C ALA A 6 2.59 -50.14 -6.16
N ASN A 7 3.22 -49.54 -7.18
CA ASN A 7 4.01 -48.31 -6.98
C ASN A 7 3.40 -47.00 -7.53
N ASN A 8 2.31 -47.03 -8.31
CA ASN A 8 1.77 -45.83 -8.96
C ASN A 8 0.80 -44.97 -8.11
N ARG A 9 0.89 -45.00 -6.77
CA ARG A 9 -0.06 -44.24 -5.93
C ARG A 9 0.59 -43.33 -4.87
N ARG A 10 1.92 -43.27 -4.83
CA ARG A 10 2.67 -42.37 -3.93
C ARG A 10 3.22 -41.11 -4.64
N ASP A 11 3.31 -41.12 -5.95
CA ASP A 11 3.91 -40.01 -6.71
C ASP A 11 2.91 -38.87 -6.97
N ASP A 12 1.60 -39.16 -7.03
CA ASP A 12 0.58 -38.14 -7.29
C ASP A 12 0.42 -37.12 -6.15
N TYR A 13 0.71 -37.52 -4.90
CA TYR A 13 0.54 -36.63 -3.74
C TYR A 13 1.68 -35.61 -3.59
N TYR A 14 2.87 -35.91 -4.14
CA TYR A 14 3.99 -34.97 -4.15
C TYR A 14 3.90 -33.98 -5.31
N ASP A 15 3.33 -34.38 -6.45
CA ASP A 15 3.30 -33.57 -7.67
C ASP A 15 2.29 -32.39 -7.60
N GLU A 16 1.13 -32.57 -6.97
CA GLU A 16 0.15 -31.48 -6.78
C GLU A 16 0.67 -30.36 -5.86
N SER A 17 1.38 -30.73 -4.80
CA SER A 17 1.97 -29.75 -3.85
C SER A 17 3.12 -28.94 -4.47
N GLY A 18 3.83 -29.52 -5.44
CA GLY A 18 4.88 -28.88 -6.23
C GLY A 18 4.33 -27.98 -7.34
N SER A 19 3.22 -28.37 -7.97
CA SER A 19 2.54 -27.62 -9.04
C SER A 19 2.08 -26.23 -8.60
N GLY A 20 1.33 -26.13 -7.50
CA GLY A 20 0.77 -24.86 -7.02
C GLY A 20 1.85 -23.85 -6.58
N LEU A 21 2.88 -24.33 -5.86
CA LEU A 21 3.97 -23.47 -5.41
C LEU A 21 4.83 -22.97 -6.58
N ARG A 22 5.05 -23.83 -7.59
CA ARG A 22 5.78 -23.48 -8.80
C ARG A 22 5.02 -22.43 -9.62
N MET A 23 3.69 -22.53 -9.68
CA MET A 23 2.84 -21.51 -10.28
C MET A 23 2.92 -20.17 -9.53
N ILE A 24 2.81 -20.18 -8.20
CA ILE A 24 2.97 -18.97 -7.37
C ILE A 24 4.34 -18.33 -7.56
N ARG A 25 5.42 -19.13 -7.59
CA ARG A 25 6.79 -18.62 -7.81
C ARG A 25 6.95 -18.03 -9.21
N LYS A 26 6.40 -18.66 -10.25
CA LYS A 26 6.60 -18.25 -11.65
C LYS A 26 5.71 -17.10 -12.11
N SER A 27 4.49 -16.99 -11.60
CA SER A 27 3.54 -15.96 -12.05
C SER A 27 2.92 -15.16 -10.91
N GLY A 28 2.67 -15.79 -9.75
CA GLY A 28 2.03 -15.12 -8.59
C GLY A 28 2.89 -14.02 -7.95
N ILE A 29 4.12 -14.33 -7.53
CA ILE A 29 5.03 -13.37 -6.90
C ILE A 29 5.38 -12.21 -7.88
N PRO A 30 5.71 -12.48 -9.16
CA PRO A 30 5.85 -11.45 -10.18
C PRO A 30 4.65 -10.51 -10.28
N PHE A 31 3.45 -11.08 -10.35
CA PHE A 31 2.21 -10.31 -10.44
C PHE A 31 2.00 -9.41 -9.21
N LEU A 32 2.30 -9.91 -8.00
CA LEU A 32 2.19 -9.13 -6.77
C LEU A 32 3.15 -7.95 -6.71
N TYR A 33 4.37 -8.08 -7.22
CA TYR A 33 5.29 -6.94 -7.34
C TYR A 33 4.71 -5.86 -8.25
N VAL A 34 4.20 -6.23 -9.42
CA VAL A 34 3.61 -5.28 -10.38
C VAL A 34 2.36 -4.63 -9.79
N LEU A 35 1.42 -5.43 -9.28
CA LEU A 35 0.17 -4.93 -8.68
C LEU A 35 0.46 -4.00 -7.50
N GLY A 36 1.34 -4.42 -6.59
CA GLY A 36 1.69 -3.65 -5.41
C GLY A 36 2.37 -2.33 -5.77
N LEU A 37 3.28 -2.32 -6.74
CA LEU A 37 4.00 -1.12 -7.17
C LEU A 37 3.10 -0.15 -7.96
N CYS A 38 2.31 -0.64 -8.91
CA CYS A 38 1.37 0.19 -9.67
C CYS A 38 0.34 0.83 -8.74
N SER A 39 -0.23 0.06 -7.81
CA SER A 39 -1.17 0.59 -6.81
C SER A 39 -0.47 1.63 -5.92
N LEU A 40 0.75 1.37 -5.46
CA LEU A 40 1.49 2.34 -4.64
C LEU A 40 1.71 3.67 -5.35
N ILE A 41 2.12 3.62 -6.62
CA ILE A 41 2.38 4.81 -7.43
C ILE A 41 1.10 5.64 -7.61
N VAL A 42 -0.01 5.00 -7.97
CA VAL A 42 -1.31 5.69 -8.09
C VAL A 42 -1.68 6.33 -6.76
N GLY A 43 -1.52 5.58 -5.65
CA GLY A 43 -1.81 6.06 -4.30
C GLY A 43 -1.02 7.32 -3.93
N MET A 44 0.29 7.31 -4.19
CA MET A 44 1.18 8.45 -3.94
C MET A 44 0.86 9.64 -4.85
N ILE A 45 0.59 9.42 -6.14
CA ILE A 45 0.26 10.50 -7.08
C ILE A 45 -1.01 11.22 -6.64
N CYS A 46 -2.08 10.49 -6.32
CA CYS A 46 -3.32 11.08 -5.85
C CYS A 46 -3.10 11.93 -4.59
N LEU A 47 -2.32 11.43 -3.61
CA LEU A 47 -1.98 12.19 -2.40
C LEU A 47 -1.09 13.40 -2.66
N GLY A 48 -0.11 13.26 -3.55
CA GLY A 48 0.81 14.34 -3.93
C GLY A 48 0.06 15.49 -4.60
N ILE A 49 -0.85 15.18 -5.54
CA ILE A 49 -1.68 16.16 -6.22
C ILE A 49 -2.55 16.92 -5.20
N ILE A 50 -3.33 16.22 -4.38
CA ILE A 50 -4.21 16.92 -3.42
C ILE A 50 -3.39 17.72 -2.41
N THR A 51 -2.28 17.18 -1.90
CA THR A 51 -1.44 17.89 -0.94
C THR A 51 -0.87 19.18 -1.55
N ALA A 52 -0.46 19.16 -2.82
CA ALA A 52 0.02 20.35 -3.51
C ALA A 52 -1.07 21.43 -3.65
N TYR A 53 -2.30 21.04 -4.01
CA TYR A 53 -3.42 21.98 -4.11
C TYR A 53 -3.79 22.59 -2.76
N TRP A 54 -3.86 21.78 -1.71
CA TRP A 54 -4.16 22.23 -0.34
C TRP A 54 -3.05 23.09 0.27
N ALA A 55 -1.78 22.86 -0.10
CA ALA A 55 -0.67 23.71 0.29
C ALA A 55 -0.63 25.05 -0.48
N GLY A 56 -1.23 25.12 -1.67
CA GLY A 56 -1.17 26.28 -2.57
C GLY A 56 -2.28 27.33 -2.40
N ILE A 57 -3.25 27.11 -1.50
CA ILE A 57 -4.30 28.09 -1.21
C ILE A 57 -3.76 29.27 -0.38
N THR A 58 -4.49 30.39 -0.37
CA THR A 58 -4.10 31.67 0.28
C THR A 58 -3.64 31.50 1.75
N HIS A 59 -4.19 30.53 2.45
CA HIS A 59 -3.71 30.08 3.76
C HIS A 59 -3.37 28.59 3.67
N PRO A 60 -2.09 28.20 3.50
CA PRO A 60 -1.71 26.82 3.31
C PRO A 60 -2.24 25.92 4.42
N MET A 61 -2.93 24.84 4.04
CA MET A 61 -3.56 23.90 4.97
C MET A 61 -3.31 22.46 4.56
N CYS A 62 -3.39 21.57 5.53
CA CYS A 62 -3.40 20.12 5.33
C CYS A 62 -4.84 19.63 5.40
N PHE A 63 -5.30 18.92 4.37
CA PHE A 63 -6.66 18.38 4.32
C PHE A 63 -6.92 17.34 5.43
N LEU A 64 -5.86 16.74 6.00
CA LEU A 64 -5.91 15.84 7.15
C LEU A 64 -5.91 16.61 8.47
N TYR A 65 -6.33 15.93 9.54
CA TYR A 65 -6.37 16.45 10.91
C TYR A 65 -7.10 17.80 11.03
N ALA A 66 -8.26 17.93 10.37
CA ALA A 66 -9.07 19.15 10.47
C ALA A 66 -9.37 19.48 11.94
N GLN A 67 -9.28 20.76 12.32
CA GLN A 67 -9.52 21.22 13.68
C GLN A 67 -11.00 21.48 13.94
N SER A 68 -11.40 21.41 15.21
CA SER A 68 -12.72 21.89 15.66
C SER A 68 -12.84 23.39 15.44
N PRO A 69 -14.01 23.91 15.03
CA PRO A 69 -14.20 25.31 14.76
C PRO A 69 -14.00 26.15 16.02
N SER A 70 -13.37 27.30 15.85
CA SER A 70 -13.36 28.38 16.81
C SER A 70 -14.43 29.40 16.42
N TYR A 71 -15.27 29.80 17.37
CA TYR A 71 -16.22 30.89 17.17
C TYR A 71 -15.47 32.23 17.23
N ASP A 72 -15.52 32.98 16.13
CA ASP A 72 -15.09 34.37 16.12
C ASP A 72 -16.32 35.26 15.89
N GLY A 73 -16.91 35.71 17.01
CA GLY A 73 -18.03 36.65 17.07
C GLY A 73 -19.37 36.14 16.54
N PHE A 74 -19.45 35.75 15.26
CA PHE A 74 -20.69 35.38 14.55
C PHE A 74 -20.50 34.34 13.43
N SER A 75 -19.29 33.81 13.23
CA SER A 75 -19.02 32.85 12.15
C SER A 75 -18.26 31.62 12.63
N ILE A 76 -18.63 30.46 12.10
CA ILE A 76 -17.93 29.19 12.31
C ILE A 76 -16.74 29.17 11.36
N VAL A 77 -15.54 29.43 11.86
CA VAL A 77 -14.32 29.32 11.05
C VAL A 77 -13.82 27.89 11.10
N TYR A 78 -13.99 27.16 9.99
CA TYR A 78 -13.46 25.82 9.83
C TYR A 78 -11.99 25.87 9.42
N LYS A 79 -11.10 25.40 10.28
CA LYS A 79 -9.66 25.31 9.98
C LYS A 79 -9.30 23.86 9.67
N PHE A 80 -8.82 23.61 8.46
CA PHE A 80 -8.11 22.36 8.15
C PHE A 80 -6.78 22.32 8.92
N GLY A 81 -6.15 21.16 9.03
CA GLY A 81 -4.93 21.01 9.84
C GLY A 81 -3.86 22.01 9.40
N SER A 82 -3.23 22.73 10.34
CA SER A 82 -2.19 23.71 10.00
C SER A 82 -0.82 23.08 9.74
N ASN A 83 -0.66 21.80 10.09
CA ASN A 83 0.63 21.12 10.03
C ASN A 83 0.79 20.39 8.69
N LEU A 84 1.26 21.12 7.67
CA LEU A 84 1.53 20.58 6.32
C LEU A 84 2.48 19.37 6.32
N SER A 85 3.36 19.28 7.32
CA SER A 85 4.29 18.16 7.49
C SER A 85 3.57 16.80 7.51
N ASN A 86 2.37 16.71 8.08
CA ASN A 86 1.58 15.47 8.11
C ASN A 86 1.08 15.09 6.72
N CYS A 87 0.57 16.05 5.94
CA CYS A 87 0.14 15.79 4.57
C CYS A 87 1.32 15.42 3.66
N TYR A 88 2.47 16.09 3.82
CA TYR A 88 3.69 15.74 3.09
C TYR A 88 4.24 14.37 3.47
N TRP A 89 4.21 14.00 4.75
CA TRP A 89 4.55 12.65 5.20
C TRP A 89 3.64 11.61 4.55
N VAL A 90 2.33 11.83 4.51
CA VAL A 90 1.41 10.87 3.90
C VAL A 90 1.59 10.81 2.38
N ALA A 91 1.86 11.94 1.71
CA ALA A 91 2.07 12.00 0.27
C ALA A 91 3.40 11.36 -0.19
N TYR A 92 4.48 11.59 0.55
CA TYR A 92 5.83 11.23 0.11
C TYR A 92 6.52 10.18 0.99
N GLY A 93 5.98 9.88 2.18
CA GLY A 93 6.56 8.91 3.11
C GLY A 93 6.60 7.48 2.59
N ALA A 94 5.82 7.18 1.55
CA ALA A 94 5.81 5.87 0.89
C ALA A 94 6.81 5.74 -0.28
N VAL A 95 7.51 6.83 -0.65
CA VAL A 95 8.53 6.82 -1.72
C VAL A 95 9.65 5.79 -1.44
N PRO A 96 10.20 5.68 -0.21
CA PRO A 96 11.18 4.64 0.10
C PRO A 96 10.64 3.22 -0.11
N SER A 97 9.39 2.96 0.27
CA SER A 97 8.74 1.65 0.04
C SER A 97 8.59 1.33 -1.44
N ALA A 98 8.31 2.33 -2.28
CA ALA A 98 8.23 2.15 -3.73
C ALA A 98 9.62 1.81 -4.31
N ALA A 99 10.66 2.53 -3.90
CA ALA A 99 12.03 2.26 -4.35
C ALA A 99 12.51 0.86 -3.95
N ILE A 100 12.28 0.46 -2.69
CA ILE A 100 12.64 -0.88 -2.21
C ILE A 100 11.87 -1.96 -2.97
N GLY A 101 10.56 -1.78 -3.13
CA GLY A 101 9.71 -2.73 -3.86
C GLY A 101 10.15 -2.89 -5.32
N LEU A 102 10.51 -1.80 -6.00
CA LEU A 102 11.04 -1.83 -7.36
C LEU A 102 12.36 -2.61 -7.43
N MET A 103 13.32 -2.28 -6.58
CA MET A 103 14.63 -2.94 -6.56
C MET A 103 14.49 -4.44 -6.25
N CYS A 104 13.67 -4.81 -5.25
CA CYS A 104 13.39 -6.20 -4.92
C CYS A 104 12.68 -6.93 -6.07
N GLY A 105 11.72 -6.28 -6.73
CA GLY A 105 11.01 -6.83 -7.87
C GLY A 105 11.95 -7.11 -9.04
N VAL A 106 12.75 -6.13 -9.45
CA VAL A 106 13.75 -6.30 -10.53
C VAL A 106 14.74 -7.40 -10.18
N PHE A 107 15.28 -7.38 -8.97
CA PHE A 107 16.24 -8.38 -8.52
C PHE A 107 15.65 -9.80 -8.47
N TYR A 108 14.40 -9.94 -8.04
CA TYR A 108 13.67 -11.20 -8.05
C TYR A 108 13.45 -11.72 -9.46
N MET A 109 12.98 -10.87 -10.38
CA MET A 109 12.71 -11.25 -11.78
C MET A 109 13.98 -11.68 -12.51
N MET A 110 15.08 -10.95 -12.35
CA MET A 110 16.37 -11.31 -12.97
C MET A 110 16.87 -12.68 -12.53
N LYS A 111 16.57 -13.09 -11.31
CA LYS A 111 17.01 -14.38 -10.74
C LYS A 111 16.01 -15.53 -10.97
N LEU A 112 14.78 -15.23 -11.38
CA LEU A 112 13.78 -16.25 -11.68
C LEU A 112 14.10 -17.04 -12.97
N PHE A 113 14.94 -16.48 -13.84
CA PHE A 113 15.36 -17.06 -15.12
C PHE A 113 16.77 -17.68 -15.09
N GLY A 114 17.40 -17.81 -13.91
CA GLY A 114 18.66 -18.55 -13.74
C GLY A 114 18.47 -20.07 -13.76
N ASP A 115 19.51 -20.82 -14.11
CA ASP A 115 19.46 -22.27 -14.34
C ASP A 115 19.63 -23.04 -13.01
N PRO A 116 18.59 -23.68 -12.45
CA PRO A 116 18.58 -24.19 -11.08
C PRO A 116 19.47 -25.43 -10.82
N SER A 117 20.30 -25.85 -11.78
CA SER A 117 21.12 -27.07 -11.70
C SER A 117 22.51 -26.88 -11.10
N ASP A 118 22.89 -25.66 -10.73
CA ASP A 118 24.22 -25.36 -10.18
C ASP A 118 24.14 -25.20 -8.64
N GLU A 119 24.80 -26.08 -7.87
CA GLU A 119 24.78 -26.06 -6.39
C GLU A 119 25.29 -24.72 -5.82
N HIS A 120 26.19 -24.04 -6.53
CA HIS A 120 26.64 -22.68 -6.16
C HIS A 120 25.53 -21.62 -6.31
N GLU A 121 24.57 -21.83 -7.20
CA GLU A 121 23.41 -20.96 -7.36
C GLU A 121 22.38 -21.14 -6.23
N GLU A 122 22.25 -22.33 -5.64
CA GLU A 122 21.28 -22.58 -4.55
C GLU A 122 21.63 -21.81 -3.27
N ALA A 123 22.90 -21.83 -2.84
CA ALA A 123 23.36 -21.06 -1.69
C ALA A 123 23.22 -19.54 -1.92
N ALA A 124 23.52 -19.08 -3.13
CA ALA A 124 23.33 -17.68 -3.53
C ALA A 124 21.83 -17.31 -3.52
N GLN A 125 20.96 -18.19 -3.99
CA GLN A 125 19.51 -17.97 -4.02
C GLN A 125 18.93 -17.88 -2.59
N LYS A 126 19.37 -18.74 -1.67
CA LYS A 126 18.96 -18.69 -0.25
C LYS A 126 19.37 -17.37 0.40
N ARG A 127 20.62 -16.92 0.19
CA ARG A 127 21.10 -15.62 0.69
C ARG A 127 20.29 -14.46 0.11
N ASN A 128 20.05 -14.47 -1.19
CA ASN A 128 19.32 -13.42 -1.89
C ASN A 128 17.86 -13.32 -1.42
N THR A 129 17.20 -14.46 -1.21
CA THR A 129 15.83 -14.51 -0.69
C THR A 129 15.74 -13.92 0.72
N LYS A 130 16.75 -14.15 1.58
CA LYS A 130 16.84 -13.50 2.91
C LYS A 130 16.93 -11.97 2.79
N ILE A 131 17.78 -11.47 1.89
CA ILE A 131 17.94 -10.03 1.67
C ILE A 131 16.63 -9.41 1.18
N ILE A 132 15.98 -10.02 0.18
CA ILE A 132 14.67 -9.58 -0.33
C ILE A 132 13.64 -9.58 0.80
N LEU A 133 13.57 -10.63 1.62
CA LEU A 133 12.62 -10.72 2.73
C LEU A 133 12.79 -9.57 3.71
N VAL A 134 14.02 -9.29 4.16
CA VAL A 134 14.31 -8.20 5.10
C VAL A 134 13.93 -6.85 4.47
N ALA A 135 14.33 -6.60 3.23
CA ALA A 135 14.03 -5.36 2.52
C ALA A 135 12.51 -5.16 2.34
N MET A 136 11.80 -6.19 1.90
CA MET A 136 10.33 -6.13 1.73
C MET A 136 9.62 -5.96 3.07
N SER A 137 10.15 -6.52 4.16
CA SER A 137 9.60 -6.33 5.51
C SER A 137 9.70 -4.86 5.94
N VAL A 138 10.87 -4.23 5.71
CA VAL A 138 11.06 -2.79 5.97
C VAL A 138 10.12 -1.95 5.11
N ALA A 139 10.02 -2.25 3.81
CA ALA A 139 9.12 -1.53 2.90
C ALA A 139 7.65 -1.65 3.31
N SER A 140 7.24 -2.84 3.75
CA SER A 140 5.89 -3.13 4.24
C SER A 140 5.58 -2.36 5.53
N LEU A 141 6.51 -2.31 6.50
CA LEU A 141 6.34 -1.53 7.72
C LEU A 141 6.26 -0.02 7.47
N LEU A 142 7.10 0.51 6.57
CA LEU A 142 7.05 1.92 6.17
C LEU A 142 5.72 2.26 5.48
N LEU A 143 5.25 1.40 4.59
CA LEU A 143 3.97 1.58 3.90
C LEU A 143 2.80 1.50 4.90
N LEU A 144 2.86 0.58 5.86
CA LEU A 144 1.87 0.48 6.93
C LEU A 144 1.81 1.76 7.76
N ALA A 145 2.95 2.34 8.11
CA ALA A 145 3.01 3.60 8.86
C ALA A 145 2.32 4.74 8.09
N VAL A 146 2.51 4.82 6.77
CA VAL A 146 1.82 5.80 5.90
C VAL A 146 0.32 5.54 5.86
N CYS A 147 -0.10 4.28 5.67
CA CYS A 147 -1.52 3.89 5.64
C CYS A 147 -2.22 4.21 6.96
N CYS A 148 -1.58 3.89 8.10
CA CYS A 148 -2.09 4.20 9.43
C CYS A 148 -2.18 5.71 9.66
N THR A 149 -1.18 6.49 9.22
CA THR A 149 -1.21 7.94 9.37
C THR A 149 -2.32 8.58 8.53
N LEU A 150 -2.54 8.10 7.30
CA LEU A 150 -3.66 8.53 6.47
C LEU A 150 -5.00 8.18 7.11
N ALA A 151 -5.16 6.94 7.58
CA ALA A 151 -6.39 6.45 8.19
C ALA A 151 -6.73 7.25 9.47
N GLU A 152 -5.74 7.50 10.33
CA GLU A 152 -5.91 8.30 11.53
C GLU A 152 -6.22 9.77 11.21
N GLY A 153 -5.48 10.37 10.27
CA GLY A 153 -5.73 11.74 9.81
C GLY A 153 -7.13 11.91 9.23
N MET A 154 -7.62 10.93 8.48
CA MET A 154 -8.99 10.89 7.98
C MET A 154 -10.00 10.69 9.10
N ARG A 155 -9.77 9.77 10.04
CA ARG A 155 -10.64 9.55 11.20
C ARG A 155 -10.84 10.82 12.02
N VAL A 156 -9.76 11.53 12.34
CA VAL A 156 -9.81 12.80 13.08
C VAL A 156 -10.56 13.86 12.28
N THR A 157 -10.26 13.99 10.99
CA THR A 157 -10.94 14.92 10.08
C THR A 157 -12.44 14.67 10.04
N CYS A 158 -12.85 13.41 9.83
CA CYS A 158 -14.23 12.96 9.79
C CYS A 158 -14.95 13.18 11.12
N THR A 159 -14.31 12.87 12.23
CA THR A 159 -14.89 13.04 13.58
C THR A 159 -15.16 14.52 13.84
N ASN A 160 -14.17 15.37 13.56
CA ASN A 160 -14.31 16.80 13.75
C ASN A 160 -15.33 17.39 12.78
N MET A 161 -15.41 16.95 11.53
CA MET A 161 -16.49 17.36 10.63
C MET A 161 -17.87 16.86 11.09
N GLY A 162 -17.95 15.66 11.66
CA GLY A 162 -19.18 15.04 12.14
C GLY A 162 -19.83 15.79 13.29
N ILE A 163 -19.03 16.26 14.26
CA ILE A 163 -19.48 17.09 15.39
C ILE A 163 -20.07 18.43 14.92
N ASN A 164 -19.74 18.87 13.71
CA ASN A 164 -20.03 20.21 13.19
C ASN A 164 -21.04 20.26 12.04
N ALA A 165 -21.86 19.21 11.85
CA ALA A 165 -22.88 19.18 10.81
C ALA A 165 -24.03 20.15 11.15
N VAL A 166 -23.84 21.43 10.84
CA VAL A 166 -24.91 22.42 10.77
C VAL A 166 -25.72 22.09 9.52
N ASN A 167 -26.94 21.59 9.72
CA ASN A 167 -27.87 21.06 8.70
C ASN A 167 -27.62 19.57 8.38
N GLY A 168 -28.40 18.70 9.02
CA GLY A 168 -28.37 17.24 8.89
C GLY A 168 -28.75 16.72 7.51
N LYS A 169 -27.88 16.92 6.51
CA LYS A 169 -28.09 16.48 5.12
C LYS A 169 -26.95 15.66 4.51
N ALA A 170 -25.86 15.43 5.24
CA ALA A 170 -24.74 14.63 4.77
C ALA A 170 -24.62 13.37 5.65
N ASP A 171 -24.87 12.21 5.03
CA ASP A 171 -25.01 10.92 5.71
C ASP A 171 -23.65 10.28 6.02
N ASN A 172 -22.62 10.57 5.22
CA ASN A 172 -21.27 10.03 5.41
C ASN A 172 -20.18 11.13 5.49
N CYS A 173 -18.96 10.75 5.90
CA CYS A 173 -17.85 11.71 6.05
C CYS A 173 -17.38 12.31 4.72
N TYR A 174 -17.37 11.53 3.66
CA TYR A 174 -16.87 11.97 2.36
C TYR A 174 -17.78 13.03 1.74
N ASP A 175 -19.11 12.90 1.89
CA ASP A 175 -20.06 13.93 1.49
C ASP A 175 -19.81 15.26 2.23
N LYS A 176 -19.49 15.18 3.53
CA LYS A 176 -19.14 16.36 4.34
C LYS A 176 -17.80 16.97 3.91
N LEU A 177 -16.85 16.12 3.53
CA LEU A 177 -15.57 16.56 3.00
C LEU A 177 -15.77 17.29 1.68
N ASP A 178 -16.57 16.73 0.75
CA ASP A 178 -16.89 17.34 -0.55
C ASP A 178 -17.58 18.68 -0.41
N LEU A 179 -18.59 18.77 0.44
CA LEU A 179 -19.26 20.05 0.73
C LEU A 179 -18.28 21.09 1.27
N ARG A 180 -17.32 20.69 2.10
CA ARG A 180 -16.31 21.61 2.63
C ARG A 180 -15.25 21.97 1.59
N VAL A 181 -14.80 21.02 0.78
CA VAL A 181 -13.83 21.24 -0.31
C VAL A 181 -14.41 22.17 -1.38
N ALA A 182 -15.70 22.03 -1.69
CA ALA A 182 -16.39 22.88 -2.66
C ALA A 182 -16.28 24.38 -2.34
N MET A 183 -16.13 24.75 -1.06
CA MET A 183 -15.94 26.14 -0.64
C MET A 183 -14.58 26.72 -1.07
N TYR A 184 -13.58 25.88 -1.37
CA TYR A 184 -12.23 26.30 -1.75
C TYR A 184 -12.03 26.37 -3.27
N ASN A 185 -13.02 25.97 -4.07
CA ASN A 185 -13.00 26.01 -5.53
C ASN A 185 -11.72 25.42 -6.14
N LEU A 186 -11.24 24.30 -5.58
CA LEU A 186 -10.06 23.60 -6.07
C LEU A 186 -10.37 22.91 -7.41
N PRO A 187 -9.43 22.87 -8.37
CA PRO A 187 -9.63 22.24 -9.68
C PRO A 187 -9.55 20.70 -9.65
N VAL A 188 -9.47 20.10 -8.45
CA VAL A 188 -9.37 18.65 -8.25
C VAL A 188 -10.42 18.18 -7.24
N ASP A 189 -11.05 17.07 -7.56
CA ASP A 189 -12.00 16.41 -6.67
C ASP A 189 -11.26 15.70 -5.54
N THR A 190 -11.24 16.35 -4.36
CA THR A 190 -10.42 15.92 -3.22
C THR A 190 -10.91 14.59 -2.66
N SER A 191 -12.21 14.32 -2.58
CA SER A 191 -12.71 13.04 -2.03
C SER A 191 -12.35 11.88 -2.95
N SER A 192 -12.56 12.03 -4.27
CA SER A 192 -12.23 11.02 -5.26
C SER A 192 -10.74 10.66 -5.20
N MET A 193 -9.87 11.66 -5.07
CA MET A 193 -8.43 11.45 -4.93
C MET A 193 -8.05 10.76 -3.60
N ILE A 194 -8.73 11.08 -2.49
CA ILE A 194 -8.51 10.40 -1.21
C ILE A 194 -8.99 8.95 -1.28
N HIS A 195 -10.14 8.69 -1.89
CA HIS A 195 -10.66 7.34 -2.09
C HIS A 195 -9.73 6.48 -2.95
N ALA A 196 -9.37 6.99 -4.11
CA ALA A 196 -8.42 6.33 -5.01
C ALA A 196 -7.10 6.07 -4.27
N SER A 197 -6.58 7.07 -3.56
CA SER A 197 -5.33 6.92 -2.83
C SER A 197 -5.41 5.88 -1.72
N SER A 198 -6.43 5.96 -0.86
CA SER A 198 -6.60 5.04 0.25
C SER A 198 -6.74 3.61 -0.25
N GLY A 199 -7.59 3.38 -1.26
CA GLY A 199 -7.77 2.06 -1.86
C GLY A 199 -6.47 1.51 -2.45
N CYS A 200 -5.74 2.33 -3.20
CA CYS A 200 -4.49 1.94 -3.83
C CYS A 200 -3.36 1.69 -2.82
N LEU A 201 -3.24 2.51 -1.76
CA LEU A 201 -2.25 2.31 -0.70
C LEU A 201 -2.52 1.03 0.10
N TRP A 202 -3.78 0.76 0.48
CA TRP A 202 -4.13 -0.48 1.18
C TRP A 202 -3.96 -1.71 0.28
N THR A 203 -4.29 -1.62 -1.00
CA THR A 203 -4.05 -2.70 -1.97
C THR A 203 -2.55 -2.99 -2.08
N SER A 204 -1.72 -1.94 -2.15
CA SER A 204 -0.27 -2.08 -2.15
C SER A 204 0.25 -2.71 -0.85
N MET A 205 -0.28 -2.28 0.30
CA MET A 205 0.07 -2.83 1.61
C MET A 205 -0.19 -4.33 1.67
N VAL A 206 -1.37 -4.78 1.25
CA VAL A 206 -1.72 -6.20 1.20
C VAL A 206 -0.77 -6.96 0.26
N ALA A 207 -0.50 -6.43 -0.93
CA ALA A 207 0.43 -7.06 -1.87
C ALA A 207 1.84 -7.21 -1.28
N TYR A 208 2.35 -6.17 -0.60
CA TYR A 208 3.67 -6.19 0.04
C TYR A 208 3.72 -7.17 1.22
N THR A 209 2.66 -7.25 2.03
CA THR A 209 2.55 -8.27 3.09
C THR A 209 2.56 -9.69 2.50
N LEU A 210 1.81 -9.93 1.43
CA LEU A 210 1.80 -11.24 0.76
C LEU A 210 3.17 -11.60 0.20
N LEU A 211 3.90 -10.64 -0.37
CA LEU A 211 5.28 -10.85 -0.81
C LEU A 211 6.19 -11.27 0.35
N VAL A 212 6.10 -10.62 1.50
CA VAL A 212 6.85 -11.01 2.72
C VAL A 212 6.50 -12.43 3.15
N ILE A 213 5.21 -12.79 3.16
CA ILE A 213 4.75 -14.14 3.52
C ILE A 213 5.31 -15.17 2.54
N PHE A 214 5.21 -14.93 1.24
CA PHE A 214 5.69 -15.88 0.22
C PHE A 214 7.21 -16.06 0.26
N HIS A 215 7.98 -14.98 0.46
CA HIS A 215 9.44 -15.09 0.64
C HIS A 215 9.81 -15.81 1.94
N SER A 216 9.04 -15.65 3.01
CA SER A 216 9.23 -16.39 4.27
C SER A 216 8.99 -17.88 4.08
N VAL A 217 7.87 -18.25 3.43
CA VAL A 217 7.54 -19.65 3.12
C VAL A 217 8.60 -20.28 2.22
N ALA A 218 9.11 -19.52 1.22
CA ALA A 218 10.19 -19.97 0.36
C ALA A 218 11.44 -20.32 1.19
N LEU A 219 11.86 -19.46 2.12
CA LEU A 219 13.03 -19.71 2.98
C LEU A 219 12.86 -20.90 3.92
N CYS A 220 11.68 -21.12 4.49
CA CYS A 220 11.42 -22.25 5.38
C CYS A 220 11.48 -23.62 4.67
N ARG A 221 11.35 -23.65 3.32
CA ARG A 221 11.41 -24.88 2.52
C ARG A 221 12.79 -25.23 1.97
N PHE A 222 13.77 -24.33 2.06
CA PHE A 222 15.17 -24.64 1.75
C PHE A 222 15.91 -24.98 3.05
N PRO A 223 16.02 -26.26 3.48
CA PRO A 223 16.87 -26.64 4.60
C PRO A 223 18.32 -26.19 4.43
#